data_AF-V4CJ30-F1
#
_entry.id   AF-V4CJ30-F1
#
_cell.length_a   1.000
_cell.length_b   1.000
_cell.length_c   1.000
_cell.angle_alpha   90.00
_cell.angle_beta   90.00
_cell.angle_gamma   90.00
#
_symmetry.space_group_name_H-M   'P 1'
#
loop_
_entity.id
_entity.type
_entity.pdbx_description
1 polymer ?
#
loop_
_entity_poly.entity_id
_entity_poly.type
_entity_poly.pdbx_seq_one_letter_code
_entity_poly.pdbx_strand_id
1 'polypeptide(L)'
;MYKLTIICVLLQLAQGAQYVKVALTEQVTVESEPFTIPFDKVKLKIGGTYDSSAHKVEVMQSGKYYVESHVVVESEYPPVVEIMKESGDEQSVVASCDELTDQRCKFGERLQLEKGDQIYVRVNSHADSPTTVLQSDTYLFVASI
;
A
#
# COMPACT_ATOMS: atom_id res chain seq x y z
N MET A 1 19.34 -33.35 0.34
CA MET A 1 18.74 -32.68 1.52
C MET A 1 17.96 -31.43 1.08
N TYR A 2 16.86 -31.59 0.33
CA TYR A 2 16.03 -30.47 -0.15
C TYR A 2 14.55 -30.57 0.30
N LYS A 3 14.22 -31.58 1.11
CA LYS A 3 12.83 -31.84 1.52
C LYS A 3 12.34 -30.98 2.69
N LEU A 4 13.24 -30.41 3.49
CA LEU A 4 12.83 -29.63 4.67
C LEU A 4 12.41 -28.19 4.34
N THR A 5 13.05 -27.54 3.37
CA THR A 5 12.79 -26.13 3.04
C THR A 5 11.45 -25.92 2.33
N ILE A 6 11.02 -26.89 1.51
CA ILE A 6 9.73 -26.83 0.79
C ILE A 6 8.55 -26.98 1.78
N ILE A 7 8.75 -27.69 2.88
CA ILE A 7 7.70 -27.93 3.90
C ILE A 7 7.37 -26.65 4.68
N CYS A 8 8.35 -25.80 5.01
CA CYS A 8 8.08 -24.53 5.70
C CYS A 8 7.27 -23.53 4.86
N VAL A 9 7.52 -23.44 3.56
CA VAL A 9 6.78 -22.54 2.65
C VAL A 9 5.33 -23.01 2.49
N LEU A 10 5.09 -24.32 2.45
CA LEU A 10 3.73 -24.89 2.42
C LEU A 10 2.98 -24.74 3.75
N LEU A 11 3.67 -24.77 4.89
CA LEU A 11 3.06 -24.60 6.22
C LEU A 11 2.60 -23.17 6.49
N GLN A 12 3.25 -22.14 5.95
CA GLN A 12 2.77 -20.75 6.05
C GLN A 12 1.52 -20.50 5.19
N LEU A 13 1.41 -21.16 4.03
CA LEU A 13 0.19 -21.16 3.23
C LEU A 13 -0.98 -21.88 3.92
N ALA A 14 -0.68 -22.84 4.81
CA ALA A 14 -1.69 -23.59 5.56
C ALA A 14 -2.28 -22.83 6.77
N GLN A 15 -1.69 -21.69 7.18
CA GLN A 15 -2.12 -20.94 8.38
C GLN A 15 -2.92 -19.65 8.09
N GLY A 16 -3.28 -19.39 6.83
CA GLY A 16 -4.11 -18.21 6.50
C GLY A 16 -3.30 -16.94 6.24
N ALA A 17 -2.04 -17.04 5.83
CA ALA A 17 -1.22 -15.88 5.49
C ALA A 17 -1.90 -14.99 4.42
N GLN A 18 -2.05 -13.70 4.72
CA GLN A 18 -2.45 -12.69 3.75
C GLN A 18 -1.21 -11.89 3.30
N TYR A 19 -1.03 -11.81 1.98
CA TYR A 19 0.00 -11.01 1.31
C TYR A 19 -0.59 -10.39 0.04
N VAL A 20 -0.56 -9.07 -0.08
CA VAL A 20 -0.97 -8.34 -1.28
C VAL A 20 0.15 -7.39 -1.67
N LYS A 21 0.58 -7.45 -2.94
CA LYS A 21 1.48 -6.49 -3.55
C LYS A 21 0.82 -5.90 -4.78
N VAL A 22 0.65 -4.58 -4.77
CA VAL A 22 0.10 -3.78 -5.86
C VAL A 22 1.12 -2.76 -6.32
N ALA A 23 1.02 -2.35 -7.56
CA ALA A 23 1.91 -1.38 -8.15
C ALA A 23 1.16 -0.48 -9.14
N LEU A 24 1.66 0.74 -9.27
CA LEU A 24 1.39 1.63 -10.38
C LEU A 24 2.62 1.56 -11.28
N THR A 25 2.41 1.18 -12.55
CA THR A 25 3.45 1.07 -13.57
C THR A 25 3.36 2.15 -14.64
N GLU A 26 2.18 2.74 -14.82
CA GLU A 26 1.96 3.90 -15.68
C GLU A 26 1.95 5.19 -14.86
N GLN A 27 2.62 6.23 -15.35
CA GLN A 27 2.67 7.51 -14.66
C GLN A 27 1.29 8.19 -14.61
N VAL A 28 1.02 8.91 -13.53
CA VAL A 28 -0.21 9.71 -13.39
C VAL A 28 0.10 11.09 -12.80
N THR A 29 -0.48 12.13 -13.38
CA THR A 29 -0.34 13.51 -12.90
C THR A 29 -1.56 13.89 -12.05
N VAL A 30 -1.29 14.43 -10.87
CA VAL A 30 -2.28 14.88 -9.88
C VAL A 30 -2.23 16.41 -9.83
N GLU A 31 -3.28 17.04 -10.34
CA GLU A 31 -3.34 18.51 -10.48
C GLU A 31 -3.66 19.22 -9.17
N SER A 32 -4.69 18.77 -8.45
CA SER A 32 -5.04 19.30 -7.13
C SER A 32 -6.01 18.33 -6.45
N GLU A 33 -5.93 18.24 -5.12
CA GLU A 33 -6.70 17.36 -4.21
C GLU A 33 -5.97 16.10 -3.73
N PRO A 34 -6.38 15.56 -2.57
CA PRO A 34 -5.95 14.25 -2.14
C PRO A 34 -6.33 13.18 -3.18
N PHE A 35 -5.33 12.57 -3.79
CA PHE A 35 -5.50 11.60 -4.86
C PHE A 35 -5.12 10.20 -4.40
N THR A 36 -6.04 9.25 -4.55
CA THR A 36 -5.73 7.83 -4.31
C THR A 36 -4.96 7.26 -5.49
N ILE A 37 -3.77 6.71 -5.25
CA ILE A 37 -2.93 6.13 -6.30
C ILE A 37 -3.65 4.92 -6.93
N PRO A 38 -3.93 4.93 -8.26
CA PRO A 38 -4.65 3.86 -8.92
C PRO A 38 -3.69 2.75 -9.32
N PHE A 39 -3.39 1.82 -8.43
CA PHE A 39 -2.49 0.71 -8.78
C PHE A 39 -3.08 -0.08 -9.96
N ASP A 40 -2.36 -0.07 -11.09
CA ASP A 40 -2.73 -0.67 -12.36
C ASP A 40 -2.37 -2.17 -12.42
N LYS A 41 -1.55 -2.65 -11.47
CA LYS A 41 -1.03 -4.01 -11.48
C LYS A 41 -1.04 -4.65 -10.09
N VAL A 42 -1.70 -5.81 -9.98
CA VAL A 42 -1.55 -6.72 -8.84
C VAL A 42 -0.38 -7.67 -9.12
N LYS A 43 0.74 -7.50 -8.39
CA LYS A 43 1.96 -8.29 -8.58
C LYS A 43 1.93 -9.61 -7.82
N LEU A 44 1.32 -9.64 -6.64
CA LEU A 44 1.13 -10.87 -5.85
C LEU A 44 -0.11 -10.75 -4.97
N LYS A 45 -0.88 -11.83 -4.85
CA LYS A 45 -2.09 -11.90 -4.05
C LYS A 45 -2.22 -13.30 -3.45
N ILE A 46 -2.07 -13.40 -2.13
CA ILE A 46 -2.26 -14.63 -1.33
C ILE A 46 -3.21 -14.24 -0.21
N GLY A 47 -4.38 -14.89 -0.12
CA GLY A 47 -5.34 -14.67 0.98
C GLY A 47 -6.03 -13.30 1.06
N GLY A 48 -5.55 -12.25 0.38
CA GLY A 48 -6.13 -10.90 0.40
C GLY A 48 -6.92 -10.53 -0.86
N THR A 49 -7.49 -9.32 -0.91
CA THR A 49 -8.22 -8.73 -2.05
C THR A 49 -7.72 -7.32 -2.40
N TYR A 50 -7.81 -6.95 -3.67
CA TYR A 50 -7.59 -5.58 -4.14
C TYR A 50 -8.78 -5.22 -5.03
N ASP A 51 -9.49 -4.16 -4.66
CA ASP A 51 -10.55 -3.56 -5.45
C ASP A 51 -9.93 -2.52 -6.39
N SER A 52 -9.86 -2.87 -7.67
CA SER A 52 -9.31 -1.99 -8.70
C SER A 52 -10.22 -0.81 -9.05
N SER A 53 -11.50 -0.84 -8.66
CA SER A 53 -12.42 0.28 -8.88
C SER A 53 -12.29 1.33 -7.79
N ALA A 54 -12.06 0.91 -6.54
CA ALA A 54 -11.83 1.80 -5.41
C ALA A 54 -10.34 2.12 -5.18
N HIS A 55 -9.44 1.37 -5.81
CA HIS A 55 -7.99 1.42 -5.61
C HIS A 55 -7.54 1.10 -4.18
N LYS A 56 -8.22 0.13 -3.55
CA LYS A 56 -8.03 -0.23 -2.14
C LYS A 56 -7.72 -1.72 -1.98
N VAL A 57 -6.80 -2.03 -1.07
CA VAL A 57 -6.52 -3.39 -0.61
C VAL A 57 -7.44 -3.69 0.57
N GLU A 58 -8.22 -4.76 0.52
CA GLU A 58 -9.10 -5.16 1.61
C GLU A 58 -8.49 -6.29 2.45
N VAL A 59 -8.63 -6.17 3.76
CA VAL A 59 -8.17 -7.11 4.77
C VAL A 59 -9.19 -8.23 4.90
N MET A 60 -8.76 -9.47 4.64
CA MET A 60 -9.65 -10.64 4.65
C MET A 60 -9.65 -11.38 5.99
N GLN A 61 -8.64 -11.11 6.83
CA GLN A 61 -8.47 -11.71 8.14
C GLN A 61 -7.97 -10.68 9.16
N SER A 62 -8.60 -10.60 10.34
CA SER A 62 -8.11 -9.75 11.42
C SER A 62 -6.74 -10.22 11.92
N GLY A 63 -5.83 -9.29 12.19
CA GLY A 63 -4.49 -9.62 12.66
C GLY A 63 -3.53 -8.43 12.67
N LYS A 64 -2.26 -8.71 12.99
CA LYS A 64 -1.19 -7.72 12.92
C LYS A 64 -0.58 -7.72 11.52
N TYR A 65 -0.63 -6.57 10.88
CA TYR A 65 -0.10 -6.37 9.54
C TYR A 65 1.10 -5.44 9.58
N TYR A 66 1.97 -5.61 8.59
CA TYR A 66 2.89 -4.58 8.17
C TYR A 66 2.48 -4.09 6.78
N VAL A 67 2.42 -2.77 6.63
CA VAL A 67 2.20 -2.10 5.35
C VAL A 67 3.43 -1.27 5.02
N GLU A 68 3.90 -1.34 3.78
CA GLU A 68 5.01 -0.53 3.26
C GLU A 68 4.64 0.01 1.89
N SER A 69 4.95 1.28 1.64
CA SER A 69 4.76 1.93 0.35
C SER A 69 6.04 2.60 -0.11
N HIS A 70 6.36 2.38 -1.39
CA HIS A 70 7.45 3.02 -2.11
C HIS A 70 6.84 3.84 -3.25
N VAL A 71 6.97 5.15 -3.20
CA VAL A 71 6.39 6.05 -4.20
C VAL A 71 7.49 6.93 -4.78
N VAL A 72 7.57 6.99 -6.10
CA VAL A 72 8.45 7.90 -6.84
C VAL A 72 7.58 8.98 -7.44
N VAL A 73 7.90 10.24 -7.16
CA VAL A 73 7.12 11.39 -7.61
C VAL A 73 8.00 12.38 -8.38
N GLU A 74 7.39 13.31 -9.10
CA GLU A 74 8.03 14.51 -9.62
C GLU A 74 7.11 15.69 -9.29
N SER A 75 7.64 16.68 -8.58
CA SER A 75 6.92 17.88 -8.18
C SER A 75 7.92 18.99 -7.88
N GLU A 76 7.52 20.25 -8.09
CA GLU A 76 8.32 21.41 -7.72
C GLU A 76 8.33 21.59 -6.20
N TYR A 77 7.18 21.42 -5.54
CA TYR A 77 7.04 21.35 -4.09
C TYR A 77 6.80 19.91 -3.63
N PRO A 78 7.48 19.43 -2.57
CA PRO A 78 7.26 18.08 -2.06
C PRO A 78 5.79 17.83 -1.69
N PRO A 79 5.11 16.84 -2.30
CA PRO A 79 3.81 16.38 -1.84
C PRO A 79 3.93 15.62 -0.51
N VAL A 80 2.81 15.50 0.19
CA VAL A 80 2.67 14.56 1.32
C VAL A 80 2.09 13.25 0.80
N VAL A 81 2.78 12.14 1.01
CA VAL A 81 2.32 10.80 0.60
C VAL A 81 1.94 10.00 1.84
N GLU A 82 0.72 9.47 1.86
CA GLU A 82 0.15 8.81 3.04
C GLU A 82 -0.31 7.39 2.72
N ILE A 83 -0.11 6.48 3.66
CA ILE A 83 -0.85 5.23 3.72
C ILE A 83 -2.09 5.51 4.56
N MET A 84 -3.25 5.24 3.98
CA MET A 84 -4.55 5.45 4.60
C MET A 84 -5.15 4.10 5.01
N LYS A 85 -5.88 4.12 6.12
CA LYS A 85 -6.77 3.04 6.54
C LYS A 85 -8.20 3.56 6.56
N GLU A 86 -9.12 2.74 6.07
CA GLU A 86 -10.55 2.96 6.14
C GLU A 86 -11.24 1.77 6.79
N SER A 87 -12.09 2.06 7.78
CA SER A 87 -12.86 1.08 8.55
C SER A 87 -14.31 1.52 8.59
N GLY A 88 -15.14 0.96 7.70
CA GLY A 88 -16.50 1.47 7.51
C GLY A 88 -16.46 2.89 6.95
N ASP A 89 -17.05 3.85 7.67
CA ASP A 89 -17.10 5.27 7.28
C ASP A 89 -15.93 6.11 7.84
N GLU A 90 -15.04 5.50 8.65
CA GLU A 90 -13.92 6.20 9.27
C GLU A 90 -12.64 6.05 8.45
N GLN A 91 -11.94 7.18 8.20
CA GLN A 91 -10.65 7.22 7.53
C GLN A 91 -9.56 7.75 8.47
N SER A 92 -8.38 7.14 8.43
CA SER A 92 -7.24 7.51 9.26
C SER A 92 -5.91 7.38 8.52
N VAL A 93 -4.95 8.24 8.86
CA VAL A 93 -3.58 8.16 8.36
C VAL A 93 -2.82 7.11 9.18
N VAL A 94 -2.24 6.12 8.49
CA VAL A 94 -1.43 5.06 9.09
C VAL A 94 0.03 5.45 9.15
N ALA A 95 0.53 6.03 8.07
CA ALA A 95 1.90 6.51 7.95
C ALA A 95 1.94 7.65 6.93
N SER A 96 2.81 8.62 7.15
CA SER A 96 3.03 9.75 6.24
C SER A 96 4.50 9.85 5.84
N CYS A 97 4.73 10.35 4.64
CA CYS A 97 6.04 10.73 4.13
C CYS A 97 5.95 12.17 3.62
N ASP A 98 6.52 13.07 4.40
CA ASP A 98 6.49 14.53 4.17
C ASP A 98 7.83 15.03 3.60
N GLU A 99 8.88 14.19 3.65
CA GLU A 99 10.22 14.48 3.14
C GLU A 99 10.64 13.46 2.08
N LEU A 100 10.96 13.95 0.89
CA LEU A 100 11.43 13.13 -0.23
C LEU A 100 12.96 12.99 -0.21
N THR A 101 13.45 11.77 -0.41
CA THR A 101 14.86 11.51 -0.72
C THR A 101 14.98 11.13 -2.20
N ASP A 102 15.70 11.91 -3.00
CA ASP A 102 15.82 11.70 -4.45
C ASP A 102 14.46 11.52 -5.15
N GLN A 103 13.46 12.32 -4.75
CA GLN A 103 12.08 12.24 -5.23
C GLN A 103 11.34 10.93 -4.87
N ARG A 104 11.79 10.24 -3.82
CA ARG A 104 11.23 8.97 -3.37
C ARG A 104 10.73 9.06 -1.93
N CYS A 105 9.57 8.48 -1.71
CA CYS A 105 9.02 8.16 -0.41
C CYS A 105 9.12 6.66 -0.18
N LYS A 106 9.80 6.25 0.89
CA LYS A 106 9.77 4.88 1.41
C LYS A 106 9.36 4.92 2.88
N PHE A 107 8.20 4.35 3.18
CA PHE A 107 7.62 4.45 4.52
C PHE A 107 6.62 3.30 4.75
N GLY A 108 6.37 2.98 6.02
CA GLY A 108 5.52 1.85 6.40
C GLY A 108 5.36 1.71 7.90
N GLU A 109 4.34 0.99 8.34
CA GLU A 109 3.94 0.90 9.75
C GLU A 109 3.42 -0.51 10.08
N ARG A 110 3.53 -0.91 11.36
CA ARG A 110 2.86 -2.10 11.89
C ARG A 110 1.58 -1.69 12.59
N LEU A 111 0.46 -2.29 12.19
CA LEU A 111 -0.84 -1.97 12.76
C LEU A 111 -1.73 -3.21 12.89
N GLN A 112 -2.64 -3.13 13.85
CA GLN A 112 -3.74 -4.08 13.97
C GLN A 112 -4.81 -3.72 12.94
N LEU A 113 -5.15 -4.67 12.07
CA LEU A 113 -6.25 -4.53 11.11
C LEU A 113 -7.32 -5.56 11.40
N GLU A 114 -8.56 -5.15 11.18
CA GLU A 114 -9.72 -6.00 11.27
C GLU A 114 -10.17 -6.43 9.87
N LYS A 115 -10.84 -7.58 9.80
CA LYS A 115 -11.46 -8.03 8.55
C LYS A 115 -12.43 -6.95 8.02
N GLY A 116 -12.27 -6.59 6.76
CA GLY A 116 -13.03 -5.53 6.08
C GLY A 116 -12.34 -4.17 6.09
N ASP A 117 -11.26 -3.98 6.87
CA ASP A 117 -10.45 -2.78 6.76
C ASP A 117 -9.86 -2.65 5.35
N GLN A 118 -9.80 -1.42 4.86
CA GLN A 118 -9.25 -1.09 3.55
C GLN A 118 -8.00 -0.23 3.68
N ILE A 119 -6.97 -0.56 2.89
CA ILE A 119 -5.68 0.14 2.85
C ILE A 119 -5.46 0.70 1.45
N TYR A 120 -5.08 1.96 1.37
CA TYR A 120 -4.73 2.62 0.10
C TYR A 120 -3.64 3.66 0.32
N VAL A 121 -3.08 4.16 -0.78
CA VAL A 121 -2.06 5.21 -0.74
C VAL A 121 -2.63 6.46 -1.37
N ARG A 122 -2.40 7.58 -0.70
CA ARG A 122 -2.89 8.90 -1.09
C ARG A 122 -1.72 9.85 -1.29
N VAL A 123 -1.85 10.74 -2.26
CA VAL A 123 -0.92 11.84 -2.51
C VAL A 123 -1.67 13.14 -2.31
N ASN A 124 -1.14 14.02 -1.46
CA ASN A 124 -1.63 15.37 -1.28
C ASN A 124 -0.65 16.33 -1.96
N SER A 125 -0.98 16.73 -3.19
CA SER A 125 -0.22 17.71 -3.96
C SER A 125 -0.47 19.13 -3.45
N HIS A 126 0.52 20.00 -3.61
CA HIS A 126 0.31 21.43 -3.41
C HIS A 126 -0.52 22.00 -4.58
N ALA A 127 -1.48 22.88 -4.33
CA ALA A 127 -2.38 23.42 -5.36
C ALA A 127 -1.63 24.11 -6.52
N ASP A 128 -0.47 24.70 -6.22
CA ASP A 128 0.37 25.41 -7.18
C ASP A 128 1.48 24.53 -7.80
N SER A 129 1.57 23.25 -7.41
CA SER A 129 2.59 22.32 -7.91
C SER A 129 1.98 20.94 -8.12
N PRO A 130 1.45 20.68 -9.34
CA PRO A 130 1.01 19.36 -9.75
C PRO A 130 2.10 18.33 -9.47
N THR A 131 1.70 17.19 -8.91
CA THR A 131 2.62 16.08 -8.62
C THR A 131 2.38 14.98 -9.63
N THR A 132 3.43 14.54 -10.31
CA THR A 132 3.39 13.33 -11.14
C THR A 132 3.89 12.15 -10.34
N VAL A 133 3.06 11.12 -10.15
CA VAL A 133 3.50 9.83 -9.60
C VAL A 133 4.05 9.00 -10.75
N LEU A 134 5.37 8.77 -10.75
CA LEU A 134 6.05 8.02 -11.80
C LEU A 134 5.90 6.51 -11.60
N GLN A 135 5.98 6.06 -10.35
CA GLN A 135 5.90 4.67 -9.97
C GLN A 135 5.43 4.56 -8.53
N SER A 136 4.66 3.52 -8.23
CA SER A 136 4.35 3.15 -6.86
C SER A 136 4.37 1.63 -6.68
N ASP A 137 4.88 1.16 -5.54
CA ASP A 137 4.84 -0.22 -5.11
C ASP A 137 4.38 -0.26 -3.64
N THR A 138 3.25 -0.93 -3.37
CA THR A 138 2.70 -1.04 -2.02
C THR A 138 2.45 -2.49 -1.66
N TYR A 139 2.78 -2.83 -0.42
CA TYR A 139 2.77 -4.18 0.11
C TYR A 139 2.01 -4.21 1.42
N LEU A 140 1.12 -5.18 1.57
CA LEU A 140 0.44 -5.49 2.81
C LEU A 140 0.69 -6.97 3.13
N PHE A 141 1.26 -7.27 4.29
CA PHE A 141 1.44 -8.65 4.73
C PHE A 141 1.19 -8.86 6.21
N VAL A 142 0.68 -10.04 6.55
CA VAL A 142 0.50 -10.46 7.95
C VAL A 142 1.88 -10.61 8.61
N ALA A 143 2.14 -9.79 9.64
CA ALA A 143 3.42 -9.73 10.31
C ALA A 143 3.55 -10.79 11.42
N SER A 144 2.43 -11.24 12.00
CA SER A 144 2.36 -12.32 13.00
C SER A 144 0.90 -12.74 13.22
N ILE A 145 0.65 -14.05 13.26
CA ILE A 145 -0.60 -14.64 13.77
C ILE A 145 -0.42 -14.90 15.26
#